data_AF-H0ELC5-F1
#
_entry.id   AF-H0ELC5-F1
#
_cell.length_a   1.000
_cell.length_b   1.000
_cell.length_c   1.000
_cell.angle_alpha   90.00
_cell.angle_beta   90.00
_cell.angle_gamma   90.00
#
_symmetry.space_group_name_H-M   'P 1'
#
loop_
_entity.id
_entity.type
_entity.pdbx_description
1 polymer ?
#
loop_
_entity_poly.entity_id
_entity_poly.type
_entity_poly.pdbx_seq_one_letter_code
_entity_poly.pdbx_strand_id
1 'polypeptide(L)'
;MMDNISFVSTPNLYRGIQDGETTAKYVERLAKELDDEFKRVGPQEVAAFIAETFTGSSTGCLGAPFGYFPAVKAICEKHGSLLYFLVRLALYFLATLRYAFYKT
;
A
#
# COMPACT_ATOMS: atom_id res chain seq x y z
N MET A 1 -11.70 0.59 16.61
CA MET A 1 -10.65 0.66 15.57
C MET A 1 -10.27 2.13 15.46
N MET A 2 -9.00 2.50 15.28
CA MET A 2 -8.63 3.93 15.21
C MET A 2 -9.22 4.56 13.94
N ASP A 3 -9.92 5.69 14.07
CA ASP A 3 -10.62 6.34 12.95
C ASP A 3 -9.68 7.04 11.95
N ASN A 4 -8.40 7.16 12.33
CA ASN A 4 -7.36 7.88 11.58
C ASN A 4 -6.45 6.93 10.79
N ILE A 5 -6.96 5.77 10.39
CA ILE A 5 -6.19 4.75 9.66
C ILE A 5 -7.10 4.17 8.58
N SER A 6 -6.67 4.22 7.32
CA SER A 6 -7.39 3.59 6.21
C SER A 6 -6.55 2.53 5.54
N PHE A 7 -7.15 1.39 5.19
CA PHE A 7 -6.45 0.23 4.67
C PHE A 7 -6.74 0.02 3.18
N VAL A 8 -5.71 -0.34 2.42
CA VAL A 8 -5.81 -0.80 1.04
C VAL A 8 -5.36 -2.26 0.92
N SER A 9 -5.66 -2.89 -0.20
CA SER A 9 -5.32 -4.29 -0.46
C SER A 9 -3.82 -4.55 -0.43
N THR A 10 -3.48 -5.74 0.04
CA THR A 10 -2.10 -6.24 0.09
C THR A 10 -1.63 -6.64 -1.31
N PRO A 11 -0.44 -6.21 -1.75
CA PRO A 11 0.10 -6.57 -3.07
C PRO A 11 0.63 -8.02 -3.13
N ASN A 12 -0.24 -9.00 -2.89
CA ASN A 12 0.07 -10.43 -2.90
C ASN A 12 -0.31 -11.07 -4.25
N LEU A 13 0.68 -11.35 -5.10
CA LEU A 13 0.43 -11.98 -6.42
C LEU A 13 -0.21 -13.37 -6.32
N TYR A 14 0.17 -14.16 -5.33
CA TYR A 14 -0.30 -15.54 -5.21
C TYR A 14 -1.79 -15.62 -4.84
N ARG A 15 -2.30 -14.68 -4.03
CA ARG A 15 -3.70 -14.66 -3.58
C ARG A 15 -4.57 -13.61 -4.28
N GLY A 16 -3.97 -12.57 -4.82
CA GLY A 16 -4.68 -11.37 -5.27
C GLY A 16 -4.92 -11.31 -6.77
N ILE A 17 -4.14 -12.04 -7.59
CA ILE A 17 -4.31 -12.05 -9.04
C ILE A 17 -5.59 -12.80 -9.43
N GLN A 18 -6.37 -12.23 -10.33
CA GLN A 18 -7.58 -12.87 -10.85
C GLN A 18 -7.26 -13.80 -12.03
N ASP A 19 -8.18 -14.70 -12.37
CA ASP A 19 -8.02 -15.62 -13.49
C ASP A 19 -7.80 -14.85 -14.80
N GLY A 20 -6.64 -15.08 -15.44
CA GLY A 20 -6.24 -14.38 -16.67
C GLY A 20 -5.75 -12.94 -16.48
N GLU A 21 -5.65 -12.45 -15.25
CA GLU A 21 -5.05 -11.14 -14.94
C GLU A 21 -3.52 -11.25 -15.06
N THR A 22 -2.91 -10.27 -15.73
CA THR A 22 -1.45 -10.18 -15.79
C THR A 22 -0.93 -9.41 -14.57
N THR A 23 0.32 -9.64 -14.17
CA THR A 23 0.96 -8.89 -13.07
C THR A 23 0.85 -7.37 -13.25
N ALA A 24 0.97 -6.86 -14.48
CA ALA A 24 0.83 -5.44 -14.77
C ALA A 24 -0.60 -4.92 -14.49
N LYS A 25 -1.62 -5.64 -14.97
CA LYS A 25 -3.03 -5.30 -14.71
C LYS A 25 -3.36 -5.37 -13.22
N TYR A 26 -2.79 -6.35 -12.51
CA TYR A 26 -2.91 -6.45 -11.06
C TYR A 26 -2.35 -5.21 -10.34
N VAL A 27 -1.17 -4.76 -10.74
CA VAL A 27 -0.55 -3.54 -10.19
C VAL A 27 -1.40 -2.30 -10.51
N GLU A 28 -1.91 -2.17 -11.73
CA GLU A 28 -2.81 -1.08 -12.11
C GLU A 28 -4.08 -1.06 -11.26
N ARG A 29 -4.66 -2.22 -10.96
CA ARG A 29 -5.84 -2.33 -10.09
C ARG A 29 -5.54 -1.87 -8.66
N LEU A 30 -4.42 -2.29 -8.08
CA LEU A 30 -4.01 -1.85 -6.74
C LEU A 30 -3.71 -0.35 -6.70
N ALA A 31 -3.07 0.18 -7.74
CA ALA A 31 -2.82 1.60 -7.89
C ALA A 31 -4.14 2.38 -7.98
N LYS A 32 -5.11 1.88 -8.76
CA LYS A 32 -6.44 2.48 -8.84
C LYS A 32 -7.16 2.47 -7.50
N GLU A 33 -7.12 1.35 -6.78
CA GLU A 33 -7.70 1.23 -5.44
C GLU A 33 -7.12 2.26 -4.48
N LEU A 34 -5.80 2.46 -4.50
CA LEU A 34 -5.14 3.48 -3.70
C LEU A 34 -5.62 4.89 -4.07
N ASP A 35 -5.69 5.22 -5.37
CA ASP A 35 -6.18 6.52 -5.84
C ASP A 35 -7.65 6.77 -5.47
N ASP A 36 -8.49 5.75 -5.53
CA ASP A 36 -9.89 5.82 -5.10
C ASP A 36 -10.00 6.03 -3.58
N GLU A 37 -9.12 5.39 -2.81
CA GLU A 37 -9.07 5.55 -1.36
C GLU A 37 -8.61 6.95 -0.93
N PHE A 38 -7.59 7.51 -1.60
CA PHE A 38 -7.21 8.92 -1.42
C PHE A 38 -8.37 9.87 -1.70
N LYS A 39 -9.17 9.62 -2.74
CA LYS A 39 -10.36 10.42 -3.05
C LYS A 39 -11.46 10.27 -2.00
N ARG A 40 -11.66 9.05 -1.46
CA ARG A 40 -12.66 8.75 -0.44
C ARG A 40 -12.35 9.45 0.88
N VAL A 41 -11.08 9.45 1.27
CA VAL A 41 -10.60 10.11 2.50
C VAL A 41 -10.54 11.62 2.33
N GLY A 42 -10.17 12.09 1.14
CA GLY A 42 -9.85 13.49 0.92
C GLY A 42 -8.32 13.65 0.88
N PRO A 43 -7.72 14.00 -0.27
CA PRO A 43 -6.27 14.11 -0.42
C PRO A 43 -5.59 15.05 0.59
N GLN A 44 -6.31 16.09 1.01
CA GLN A 44 -5.84 17.11 1.95
C GLN A 44 -5.66 16.55 3.39
N GLU A 45 -6.38 15.48 3.71
CA GLU A 45 -6.42 14.87 5.05
C GLU A 45 -5.34 13.80 5.21
N VAL A 46 -4.76 13.31 4.10
CA VAL A 46 -3.77 12.21 4.13
C VAL A 46 -2.37 12.76 4.34
N ALA A 47 -1.77 12.49 5.49
CA ALA A 47 -0.42 12.95 5.81
C ALA A 47 0.67 12.12 5.10
N ALA A 48 0.52 10.80 5.08
CA ALA A 48 1.54 9.89 4.53
C ALA A 48 0.98 8.52 4.16
N PHE A 49 1.51 7.94 3.09
CA PHE A 49 1.40 6.52 2.79
C PHE A 49 2.62 5.77 3.33
N ILE A 50 2.36 4.73 4.12
CA ILE A 50 3.39 3.91 4.76
C ILE A 50 3.35 2.53 4.12
N ALA A 51 4.50 2.08 3.60
CA ALA A 51 4.63 0.77 2.99
C ALA A 51 5.89 0.04 3.49
N GLU A 52 5.75 -1.25 3.76
CA GLU A 52 6.88 -2.14 3.99
C GLU A 52 7.45 -2.61 2.64
N THR A 53 8.77 -2.70 2.51
CA THR A 53 9.44 -3.19 1.30
C THR A 53 9.23 -4.68 1.08
N PHE A 54 9.18 -5.43 2.18
CA PHE A 54 8.78 -6.82 2.25
C PHE A 54 7.72 -6.97 3.33
N THR A 55 6.70 -7.76 3.04
CA THR A 55 5.74 -8.16 4.07
C THR A 55 6.42 -9.00 5.14
N GLY A 56 5.92 -8.97 6.37
CA GLY A 56 6.49 -9.72 7.49
C GLY A 56 6.59 -11.23 7.24
N SER A 57 7.39 -11.90 8.07
CA SER A 57 7.63 -13.35 8.01
C SER A 57 6.34 -14.19 8.08
N SER A 58 5.34 -13.76 8.84
CA SER A 58 4.02 -14.41 8.92
C SER A 58 3.23 -14.38 7.60
N THR A 59 3.54 -13.43 6.72
CA THR A 59 2.91 -13.27 5.41
C THR A 59 3.73 -13.92 4.29
N GLY A 60 4.91 -14.47 4.62
CA GLY A 60 5.77 -15.23 3.71
C GLY A 60 6.88 -14.42 3.06
N CYS A 61 7.30 -13.29 3.65
CA CYS A 61 8.37 -12.44 3.10
C CYS A 61 8.10 -12.02 1.63
N LEU A 62 6.83 -11.74 1.31
CA LEU A 62 6.43 -11.38 -0.05
C LEU A 62 7.00 -10.01 -0.41
N GLY A 63 7.72 -9.96 -1.53
CA GLY A 63 8.12 -8.72 -2.18
C GLY A 63 6.98 -8.12 -2.98
N ALA A 64 6.99 -6.79 -3.13
CA ALA A 64 6.02 -6.12 -3.98
C ALA A 64 6.20 -6.54 -5.47
N PRO A 65 5.11 -6.66 -6.24
CA PRO A 65 5.16 -6.95 -7.66
C PRO A 65 5.90 -5.84 -8.41
N PHE A 66 6.53 -6.22 -9.52
CA PHE A 66 7.28 -5.29 -10.36
C PHE A 66 6.39 -4.12 -10.79
N GLY A 67 6.88 -2.89 -10.61
CA GLY A 67 6.14 -1.66 -10.96
C GLY A 67 5.20 -1.13 -9.87
N TYR A 68 4.98 -1.86 -8.77
CA TYR A 68 4.08 -1.41 -7.69
C TYR A 68 4.54 -0.11 -7.01
N PHE A 69 5.77 -0.05 -6.51
CA PHE A 69 6.27 1.15 -5.82
C PHE A 69 6.34 2.39 -6.71
N PRO A 70 6.79 2.30 -7.99
CA PRO A 70 6.65 3.42 -8.93
C PRO A 70 5.20 3.91 -9.09
N ALA A 71 4.23 3.00 -9.19
CA ALA A 71 2.82 3.37 -9.32
C ALA A 71 2.28 4.05 -8.06
N VAL A 72 2.59 3.53 -6.88
CA VAL A 72 2.24 4.13 -5.58
C VAL A 72 2.86 5.52 -5.45
N LYS A 73 4.15 5.68 -5.77
CA LYS A 73 4.84 6.97 -5.71
C LYS A 73 4.15 8.02 -6.60
N ALA A 74 3.75 7.65 -7.81
CA ALA A 74 3.05 8.56 -8.72
C ALA A 74 1.69 9.03 -8.14
N ILE A 75 0.98 8.16 -7.41
CA ILE A 75 -0.27 8.51 -6.74
C ILE A 75 -0.02 9.44 -5.54
N CYS A 76 0.97 9.11 -4.71
CA CYS A 76 1.32 9.96 -3.57
C CYS A 76 1.71 11.38 -4.04
N GLU A 77 2.51 11.48 -5.10
CA GLU A 77 2.90 12.75 -5.72
C GLU A 77 1.70 13.50 -6.31
N LYS A 78 0.78 12.79 -6.98
CA LYS A 78 -0.46 13.37 -7.54
C LYS A 78 -1.34 14.02 -6.48
N HIS A 79 -1.38 13.44 -5.27
CA HIS A 79 -2.20 13.92 -4.16
C HIS A 79 -1.45 14.78 -3.15
N GLY A 80 -0.15 15.03 -3.36
CA GLY A 80 0.67 15.84 -2.45
C GLY A 80 0.99 15.18 -1.11
N SER A 81 0.94 13.84 -1.04
CA SER A 81 1.19 13.06 0.18
C SER A 81 2.60 12.46 0.21
N LEU A 82 3.14 12.23 1.41
CA LEU A 82 4.48 11.68 1.58
C LEU A 82 4.47 10.14 1.48
N LEU A 83 5.42 9.58 0.74
CA LEU A 83 5.66 8.14 0.71
C LEU A 83 6.80 7.78 1.68
N TYR A 84 6.50 6.98 2.71
CA TYR A 84 7.48 6.47 3.67
C TYR A 84 7.64 4.95 3.56
N PHE A 85 8.88 4.51 3.34
CA PHE A 85 9.25 3.10 3.38
C PHE A 85 9.67 2.69 4.79
N LEU A 86 9.02 1.67 5.34
CA LEU A 86 9.50 1.03 6.57
C LEU A 86 10.63 0.06 6.22
N VAL A 87 11.84 0.37 6.69
CA VAL A 87 13.07 -0.40 6.42
C VAL A 87 13.53 -1.28 7.59
N ARG A 88 12.71 -1.45 8.63
CA ARG A 88 13.13 -2.21 9.82
C ARG A 88 12.90 -3.70 9.63
N LEU A 89 13.89 -4.36 9.02
CA LEU A 89 14.06 -5.82 9.07
C LEU A 89 14.13 -6.28 10.54
N ALA A 90 13.26 -7.23 10.88
CA ALA A 90 13.41 -8.19 11.97
C ALA A 90 13.64 -7.62 13.39
N LEU A 91 12.59 -7.13 14.04
CA LEU A 91 12.36 -7.33 15.48
C LEU A 91 10.90 -6.94 15.76
N TYR A 92 10.12 -7.89 16.25
CA TYR A 92 8.68 -7.82 16.59
C TYR A 92 7.69 -8.19 15.47
N PHE A 93 7.32 -9.48 15.55
CA PHE A 93 6.11 -10.15 15.07
C PHE A 93 4.87 -9.26 14.91
N LEU A 94 4.07 -9.51 13.85
CA LEU A 94 2.75 -8.94 13.49
C LEU A 94 2.72 -7.75 12.51
N ALA A 95 3.33 -7.92 11.34
CA ALA A 95 3.11 -7.03 10.20
C ALA A 95 1.98 -7.54 9.28
N THR A 96 0.75 -7.20 9.64
CA THR A 96 -0.33 -6.95 8.66
C THR A 96 -0.04 -5.58 8.08
N LEU A 97 -0.12 -5.37 6.77
CA LEU A 97 0.09 -4.04 6.18
C LEU A 97 -0.86 -3.03 6.84
N ARG A 98 -0.31 -1.95 7.44
CA ARG A 98 -1.08 -0.92 8.16
C ARG A 98 -0.81 0.44 7.52
N TYR A 99 -1.87 1.19 7.24
CA TYR A 99 -1.88 2.24 6.20
C TYR A 99 -2.46 3.58 6.71
N ALA A 100 -2.01 4.68 6.09
CA ALA A 100 -2.49 6.08 6.12
C ALA A 100 -2.77 6.76 7.48
N PHE A 101 -1.90 7.69 7.90
CA PHE A 101 -2.18 8.63 9.01
C PHE A 101 -2.97 9.85 8.51
N TYR A 102 -4.01 10.23 9.24
CA TYR A 102 -4.84 11.41 8.98
C TYR A 102 -4.32 12.60 9.80
N LYS A 103 -4.42 13.82 9.25
CA LYS A 103 -4.07 15.06 9.95
C LYS A 103 -5.30 15.65 10.64
N THR A 104 -5.33 15.55 11.98
CA THR A 104 -6.27 16.14 12.97
C THR A 104 -7.76 15.89 12.80
#